data_AF-F7V7P7-F1
#
_entry.id   AF-F7V7P7-F1
#
_cell.length_a   1.000
_cell.length_b   1.000
_cell.length_c   1.000
_cell.angle_alpha   90.00
_cell.angle_beta   90.00
_cell.angle_gamma   90.00
#
_symmetry.space_group_name_H-M   'P 1'
#
loop_
_entity.id
_entity.type
_entity.pdbx_description
1 polymer ?
#
loop_
_entity_poly.entity_id
_entity_poly.type
_entity_poly.pdbx_seq_one_letter_code
_entity_poly.pdbx_strand_id
1 'polypeptide(L)' 'MLSETGKKLADKLKQLYDNPDYICGVMSNAPGDDNWRLLLDYMDTAERLYEVVTSDDILALSVVLSEKK' A
#
# COMPACT_ATOMS: atom_id res chain seq x y z
N MET A 1 -11.06 12.78 -5.10
CA MET A 1 -10.32 13.21 -3.89
C MET A 1 -10.10 11.97 -3.04
N LEU A 2 -8.88 11.70 -2.56
CA LEU A 2 -8.60 10.50 -1.76
C LEU A 2 -9.35 10.57 -0.41
N SER A 3 -9.82 9.41 0.05
CA SER A 3 -10.30 9.22 1.43
C SER A 3 -9.17 9.44 2.44
N GLU A 4 -9.50 9.54 3.73
CA GLU A 4 -8.48 9.59 4.78
C GLU A 4 -7.56 8.35 4.76
N THR A 5 -8.13 7.17 4.50
CA THR A 5 -7.38 5.92 4.33
C THR A 5 -6.41 6.03 3.16
N GLY A 6 -6.89 6.51 1.99
CA GLY A 6 -6.05 6.66 0.80
C GLY A 6 -4.92 7.67 1.01
N LYS A 7 -5.16 8.77 1.73
CA LYS A 7 -4.12 9.75 2.08
C LYS A 7 -3.04 9.13 2.98
N LYS A 8 -3.44 8.41 4.04
CA LYS A 8 -2.50 7.72 4.94
C LYS A 8 -1.65 6.69 4.19
N LEU A 9 -2.28 5.90 3.31
CA LEU A 9 -1.55 4.95 2.49
C LEU A 9 -0.55 5.66 1.58
N ALA A 10 -0.97 6.70 0.86
CA ALA A 10 -0.07 7.47 -0.01
C ALA A 10 1.14 8.03 0.74
N ASP A 11 0.94 8.58 1.94
CA ASP A 11 2.03 9.08 2.79
C ASP A 11 2.98 7.95 3.20
N LYS A 12 2.46 6.78 3.60
CA LYS A 12 3.30 5.64 4.01
C LYS A 12 4.06 5.03 2.83
N LEU A 13 3.43 4.94 1.66
CA LEU A 13 4.09 4.50 0.42
C LEU A 13 5.21 5.46 0.02
N LYS A 14 4.99 6.77 0.16
CA LYS A 14 6.01 7.78 -0.10
C LYS A 14 7.21 7.66 0.84
N GLN A 15 6.97 7.39 2.12
CA GLN A 15 8.04 7.14 3.10
C GLN A 15 8.85 5.89 2.78
N LEU A 16 8.19 4.86 2.25
CA LEU A 16 8.85 3.61 1.83
C LEU A 16 9.68 3.82 0.55
N TYR A 17 9.08 4.45 -0.46
CA TYR A 17 9.72 4.72 -1.75
C TYR A 17 9.08 5.96 -2.40
N ASP A 18 9.79 7.10 -2.36
CA ASP A 18 9.31 8.39 -2.88
C ASP A 18 9.35 8.43 -4.41
N ASN A 19 8.43 7.69 -5.03
CA ASN A 19 8.24 7.63 -6.46
C ASN A 19 6.74 7.75 -6.80
N PRO A 20 6.31 8.80 -7.51
CA PRO A 20 4.90 9.02 -7.83
C PRO A 20 4.24 7.89 -8.65
N ASP A 21 4.98 7.28 -9.59
CA ASP A 21 4.46 6.21 -10.44
C ASP A 21 4.22 4.93 -9.64
N TYR A 22 5.13 4.61 -8.72
CA TYR A 22 4.96 3.51 -7.77
C TYR A 22 3.73 3.72 -6.87
N ILE A 23 3.60 4.89 -6.25
CA ILE A 23 2.47 5.21 -5.37
C ILE A 23 1.14 5.09 -6.16
N CYS A 24 1.10 5.68 -7.36
CA CYS A 24 -0.06 5.60 -8.24
C CYS A 24 -0.39 4.16 -8.63
N GLY A 25 0.63 3.35 -8.96
CA GLY A 25 0.48 1.95 -9.34
C GLY A 25 -0.11 1.11 -8.22
N VAL A 26 0.46 1.18 -7.01
CA VAL A 26 -0.04 0.45 -5.83
C VAL A 26 -1.50 0.81 -5.53
N MET A 27 -1.81 2.11 -5.48
CA MET A 27 -3.17 2.57 -5.16
C MET A 27 -4.18 2.18 -6.24
N SER A 28 -3.76 2.14 -7.51
CA SER A 28 -4.61 1.77 -8.65
C SER A 28 -4.84 0.26 -8.75
N ASN A 29 -3.84 -0.55 -8.39
CA ASN A 29 -3.95 -2.02 -8.36
C ASN A 29 -4.92 -2.49 -7.29
N ALA A 30 -4.92 -1.83 -6.13
CA ALA A 30 -5.71 -2.21 -4.96
C ALA A 30 -6.77 -1.14 -4.61
N PRO A 31 -7.75 -0.84 -5.50
CA PRO A 31 -8.64 0.29 -5.28
C PRO A 31 -9.61 0.04 -4.14
N GLY A 32 -9.96 1.13 -3.44
CA GLY A 32 -10.97 1.13 -2.38
C GLY A 32 -10.39 1.05 -0.97
N ASP A 33 -11.12 1.64 -0.02
CA ASP A 33 -10.66 1.78 1.37
C ASP A 33 -10.34 0.45 2.06
N ASP A 34 -11.08 -0.61 1.76
CA ASP A 34 -10.84 -1.92 2.39
C ASP A 34 -9.50 -2.52 1.95
N ASN A 35 -9.16 -2.42 0.66
CA ASN A 35 -7.87 -2.86 0.14
C ASN A 35 -6.73 -1.97 0.64
N TRP A 36 -6.94 -0.65 0.72
CA TRP A 36 -5.95 0.28 1.26
C TRP A 36 -5.69 0.05 2.75
N ARG A 37 -6.72 -0.32 3.53
CA ARG A 37 -6.56 -0.75 4.94
C ARG A 37 -5.72 -2.01 5.05
N LEU A 38 -5.96 -3.02 4.21
CA LEU A 38 -5.15 -4.24 4.22
C LEU A 38 -3.67 -3.97 3.93
N LEU A 39 -3.36 -3.08 2.99
CA LEU A 39 -1.98 -2.66 2.71
C LEU A 39 -1.35 -1.94 3.92
N LEU A 40 -2.09 -1.02 4.54
CA LEU A 40 -1.63 -0.35 5.76
C LEU A 40 -1.39 -1.32 6.90
N ASP A 41 -2.34 -2.22 7.17
CA ASP A 41 -2.26 -3.23 8.24
C ASP A 41 -1.06 -4.17 8.02
N TYR A 42 -0.78 -4.55 6.78
CA TYR A 42 0.41 -5.33 6.42
C TYR A 42 1.70 -4.57 6.77
N MET A 43 1.82 -3.31 6.32
CA MET A 43 2.99 -2.47 6.60
C MET A 43 3.18 -2.22 8.10
N ASP A 44 2.10 -1.93 8.83
CA ASP A 44 2.12 -1.69 10.28
C ASP A 44 2.49 -2.97 11.06
N THR A 45 2.00 -4.14 10.61
CA THR A 45 2.30 -5.42 11.24
C THR A 45 3.77 -5.79 11.05
N ALA A 46 4.30 -5.66 9.84
CA ALA A 46 5.71 -5.94 9.57
C ALA A 46 6.63 -5.01 10.39
N GLU A 47 6.29 -3.73 10.49
CA GLU A 47 7.02 -2.76 11.33
C GLU A 47 7.05 -3.18 12.81
N ARG A 48 5.92 -3.65 13.36
CA ARG A 48 5.84 -4.16 14.75
C ARG A 48 6.65 -5.44 14.96
N LEU A 49 6.81 -6.24 13.91
CA LEU A 49 7.59 -7.49 13.95
C LEU A 49 9.07 -7.27 13.62
N TYR A 50 9.50 -6.02 13.37
CA TYR A 50 10.85 -5.69 12.88
C TYR A 50 11.22 -6.41 11.57
N GLU A 51 10.22 -6.70 10.75
CA GLU A 51 10.41 -7.28 9.42
C GLU A 51 10.65 -6.16 8.39
N VAL A 52 11.56 -6.43 7.45
CA VAL A 52 11.84 -5.49 6.35
C VAL A 52 10.79 -5.69 5.27
N VAL A 53 10.03 -4.64 4.98
CA VAL A 53 9.12 -4.57 3.83
C VAL A 53 9.76 -3.72 2.75
N THR A 54 9.76 -4.22 1.52
CA THR A 54 10.26 -3.50 0.35
C THR A 54 9.12 -2.94 -0.50
N SER A 55 9.44 -2.01 -1.41
CA SER A 55 8.49 -1.53 -2.42
C SER A 55 7.93 -2.66 -3.28
N ASP A 56 8.74 -3.68 -3.57
CA ASP A 56 8.34 -4.79 -4.43
C ASP A 56 7.33 -5.71 -3.73
N ASP A 57 7.49 -5.94 -2.42
CA ASP A 57 6.52 -6.71 -1.63
C ASP A 57 5.13 -6.05 -1.64
N ILE A 58 5.10 -4.74 -1.46
CA ILE A 58 3.86 -3.95 -1.48
C ILE A 58 3.25 -3.91 -2.87
N LEU A 59 4.07 -3.76 -3.91
CA LEU A 59 3.59 -3.81 -5.28
C LEU A 59 2.97 -5.17 -5.59
N ALA A 60 3.64 -6.26 -5.25
CA ALA A 60 3.14 -7.63 -5.43
C ALA A 60 1.81 -7.84 -4.69
N LEU A 61 1.73 -7.43 -3.42
CA LEU A 61 0.49 -7.53 -2.64
C LEU A 61 -0.65 -6.72 -3.27
N SER A 62 -0.37 -5.51 -3.77
CA SER A 62 -1.37 -4.68 -4.44
C SER A 62 -1.98 -5.35 -5.67
N VAL A 63 -1.16 -6.08 -6.45
CA VAL A 63 -1.62 -6.83 -7.62
C VAL A 63 -2.51 -8.00 -7.20
N VAL A 64 -2.13 -8.75 -6.18
CA VAL A 64 -2.95 -9.86 -5.65
C VAL A 64 -4.31 -9.37 -5.15
N LEU A 65 -4.38 -8.20 -4.53
CA LEU A 65 -5.64 -7.59 -4.10
C LEU A 65 -6.53 -7.18 -5.28
N SER A 66 -5.95 -6.91 -6.46
CA SER A 66 -6.69 -6.63 -7.69
C SER A 66 -7.47 -7.84 -8.20
N GLU A 67 -6.91 -9.04 -8.05
CA GLU A 67 -7.47 -10.30 -8.55
C GLU A 67 -8.62 -10.85 -7.69
N LYS A 68 -8.83 -10.30 -6.49
CA LYS A 68 -9.94 -10.68 -5.58
C LYS A 68 -11.28 -10.02 -5.93
N LYS A 69 -11.39 -9.38 -7.10
CA LYS A 69 -12.61 -8.73 -7.59
C LYS A 69 -13.61 -9.71 -8.21
#